data_AF-A0A545ULH0-F1
#
_entry.id   AF-A0A545ULH0-F1
#
_cell.length_a   1.000
_cell.length_b   1.000
_cell.length_c   1.000
_cell.angle_alpha   90.00
_cell.angle_beta   90.00
_cell.angle_gamma   90.00
#
_symmetry.space_group_name_H-M   'P 1'
#
loop_
_entity.id
_entity.type
_entity.pdbx_description
1 polymer ?
#
loop_
_entity_poly.entity_id
_entity_poly.type
_entity_poly.pdbx_seq_one_letter_code
_entity_poly.pdbx_strand_id
1 'polypeptide(L)'
;MRRTATSMEKAKLAPLQQLPPETILSIVEQLEDSDLAALSQVNQKISFQAGYVLSRRKLAKELAQSVEAGDIKRIQDALNSGADIDSLHKYEGKNDGEEYTYTPLQLAAHCGRMDAGEYLLDAGAQVDLANPEDDTAFHVAIDVKDLEMAKLLHERGANANRRNKDGYTPLHFAVLGDDLDLLLFLLRDCAADANVKSKREETPFMLAGCEGKMTMLMELACSVNCINEPDGQGRTALYYAVEHESKFLVKKLLDRNATVDQNPHEIDTCPLALAVRTRSVLSDDLEIFRLLHQGGGDLNKAYAGDGRTILHLAAADNRLDIVEYVLQQGVDPDQLDSDGNSALIIAVISDKPSMVKLLCENGATAHHENIFGRSALDIAEERKYHNIVAMLNQGANCH
;
A
#
# COMPACT_ATOMS: atom_id res chain seq x y z
N MET A 1 -9.49 56.74 15.22
CA MET A 1 -9.45 56.64 16.70
C MET A 1 -8.51 55.51 17.08
N ARG A 2 -7.38 55.82 17.73
CA ARG A 2 -6.42 54.82 18.25
C ARG A 2 -7.11 54.04 19.38
N ARG A 3 -7.34 52.74 19.21
CA ARG A 3 -7.73 51.87 20.34
C ARG A 3 -6.47 51.62 21.16
N THR A 4 -6.33 52.36 22.25
CA THR A 4 -5.27 52.12 23.23
C THR A 4 -5.44 50.72 23.81
N ALA A 5 -4.42 49.86 23.65
CA ALA A 5 -4.34 48.57 24.32
C ALA A 5 -4.66 48.73 25.81
N THR A 6 -5.53 47.85 26.32
CA THR A 6 -5.99 47.88 27.71
C THR A 6 -4.80 47.75 28.66
N SER A 7 -4.91 48.29 29.88
CA SER A 7 -3.81 48.26 30.87
C SER A 7 -3.33 46.84 31.19
N MET A 8 -4.21 45.85 31.01
CA MET A 8 -3.93 44.42 31.19
C MET A 8 -3.07 43.83 30.06
N GLU A 9 -3.30 44.24 28.81
CA GLU A 9 -2.48 43.86 27.65
C GLU A 9 -1.08 44.47 27.75
N LYS A 10 -0.98 45.75 28.15
CA LYS A 10 0.32 46.41 28.39
C LYS A 10 1.15 45.73 29.48
N ALA A 11 0.52 45.16 30.51
CA ALA A 11 1.20 44.44 31.59
C ALA A 11 1.71 43.05 31.15
N LYS A 12 0.98 42.34 30.28
CA LYS A 12 1.42 41.07 29.68
C LYS A 12 2.56 41.25 28.66
N LEU A 13 2.66 42.43 28.03
CA LEU A 13 3.62 42.75 26.96
C LEU A 13 4.90 43.44 27.46
N ALA A 14 4.97 43.85 28.73
CA ALA A 14 6.17 44.46 29.33
C ALA A 14 7.44 43.57 29.26
N PRO A 15 7.36 42.23 29.42
CA PRO A 15 8.53 41.35 29.28
C PRO A 15 9.12 41.37 27.86
N LEU A 16 8.28 41.49 26.82
CA LEU A 16 8.71 41.46 25.42
C LEU A 16 9.60 42.66 25.04
N GLN A 17 9.47 43.78 25.75
CA GLN A 17 10.24 45.00 25.47
C GLN A 17 11.73 44.84 25.77
N GLN A 18 12.09 43.96 26.71
CA GLN A 18 13.47 43.70 27.12
C GLN A 18 14.14 42.60 26.29
N LEU A 19 13.37 41.89 25.45
CA LEU A 19 13.88 40.77 24.66
C LEU A 19 14.71 41.26 23.44
N PRO A 20 15.70 40.46 22.99
CA PRO A 20 16.42 40.74 21.76
C PRO A 20 15.48 40.68 20.54
N PRO A 21 15.79 41.42 19.45
CA PRO A 21 14.95 41.48 18.25
C PRO A 21 14.59 40.10 17.68
N GLU A 22 15.53 39.15 17.68
CA GLU A 22 15.33 37.79 17.16
C GLU A 22 14.30 37.01 17.99
N THR A 23 14.35 37.13 19.31
CA THR A 23 13.36 36.52 20.20
C THR A 23 11.98 37.15 20.02
N ILE A 24 11.92 38.48 19.79
CA ILE A 24 10.66 39.15 19.49
C ILE A 24 10.09 38.63 18.16
N LEU A 25 10.92 38.51 17.12
CA LEU A 25 10.52 37.99 15.81
C LEU A 25 9.93 36.58 15.92
N SER A 26 10.63 35.66 16.59
CA SER A 26 10.15 34.29 16.82
C SER A 26 8.80 34.25 17.55
N ILE A 27 8.59 35.15 18.52
CA ILE A 27 7.30 35.24 19.23
C ILE A 27 6.20 35.78 18.32
N VAL A 28 6.47 36.86 17.57
CA VAL A 28 5.44 37.46 16.71
C VAL A 28 5.09 36.57 15.51
N GLU A 29 6.01 35.75 15.03
CA GLU A 29 5.76 34.76 13.97
C GLU A 29 4.70 33.72 14.35
N GLN A 30 4.51 33.44 15.64
CA GLN A 30 3.53 32.49 16.16
C GLN A 30 2.14 33.10 16.41
N LEU A 31 1.98 34.42 16.27
CA LEU A 31 0.73 35.11 16.56
C LEU A 31 -0.19 35.17 15.35
N GLU A 32 -1.50 35.23 15.61
CA GLU A 32 -2.50 35.51 14.58
C GLU A 32 -2.41 36.96 14.07
N ASP A 33 -2.91 37.20 12.85
CA ASP A 33 -2.87 38.53 12.23
C ASP A 33 -3.62 39.59 13.05
N SER A 34 -4.66 39.20 13.77
CA SER A 34 -5.45 40.05 14.68
C SER A 34 -4.60 40.57 15.84
N ASP A 35 -3.82 39.69 16.47
CA ASP A 35 -2.91 40.00 17.57
C ASP A 35 -1.70 40.81 17.09
N LEU A 36 -1.14 40.47 15.93
CA LEU A 36 -0.08 41.25 15.28
C LEU A 36 -0.52 42.69 14.99
N ALA A 37 -1.74 42.87 14.49
CA ALA A 37 -2.31 44.19 14.23
C ALA A 37 -2.47 44.99 15.52
N ALA A 38 -2.83 44.36 16.64
CA ALA A 38 -2.87 45.00 17.96
C ALA A 38 -1.46 45.38 18.45
N LEU A 39 -0.47 44.51 18.24
CA LEU A 39 0.93 44.72 18.63
C LEU A 39 1.63 45.84 17.84
N SER A 40 1.16 46.11 16.61
CA SER A 40 1.65 47.23 15.79
C SER A 40 1.54 48.60 16.48
N GLN A 41 0.74 48.72 17.55
CA GLN A 41 0.48 49.96 18.28
C GLN A 41 1.22 50.09 19.62
N VAL A 42 2.07 49.12 19.99
CA VAL A 42 2.64 49.01 21.35
C VAL A 42 3.91 49.85 21.54
N ASN A 43 4.96 49.61 20.75
CA ASN A 43 6.23 50.36 20.75
C ASN A 43 6.94 50.15 19.40
N GLN A 44 7.78 51.10 18.97
CA GLN A 44 8.49 51.14 17.69
C GLN A 44 9.21 49.82 17.36
N LYS A 45 9.89 49.18 18.33
CA LYS A 45 10.61 47.91 18.10
C LYS A 45 9.68 46.74 17.78
N ILE A 46 8.63 46.54 18.58
CA ILE A 46 7.63 45.47 18.38
C ILE A 46 6.76 45.78 17.15
N SER A 47 6.43 47.05 16.94
CA SER A 47 5.67 47.54 15.79
C SER A 47 6.39 47.27 14.47
N PHE A 48 7.71 47.48 14.43
CA PHE A 48 8.51 47.15 13.26
C PHE A 48 8.49 45.65 12.95
N GLN A 49 8.73 44.79 13.95
CA GLN A 49 8.73 43.34 13.76
C GLN A 49 7.33 42.80 13.38
N ALA A 50 6.28 43.25 14.06
CA ALA A 50 4.91 42.86 13.75
C ALA A 50 4.48 43.36 12.35
N GLY A 51 4.81 44.60 11.99
CA GLY A 51 4.54 45.16 10.66
C GLY A 51 5.31 44.44 9.55
N TYR A 52 6.55 44.04 9.82
CA TYR A 52 7.36 43.21 8.92
C TYR A 52 6.72 41.84 8.66
N VAL A 53 6.29 41.14 9.72
CA VAL A 53 5.59 39.84 9.60
C VAL A 53 4.27 39.99 8.83
N LEU A 54 3.45 41.00 9.15
CA LEU A 54 2.20 41.28 8.42
C LEU A 54 2.44 41.57 6.95
N SER A 55 3.48 42.36 6.61
CA SER A 55 3.84 42.65 5.23
C SER A 55 4.25 41.39 4.48
N ARG A 56 5.06 40.51 5.10
CA ARG A 56 5.46 39.22 4.50
C ARG A 56 4.26 38.31 4.28
N ARG A 57 3.38 38.16 5.27
CA ARG A 57 2.16 37.32 5.15
C ARG A 57 1.23 37.83 4.06
N LYS A 58 1.08 39.16 3.93
CA LYS A 58 0.29 39.78 2.87
C LYS A 58 0.86 39.47 1.49
N LEU A 59 2.17 39.65 1.30
CA LEU A 59 2.84 39.35 0.03
C LEU A 59 2.78 37.86 -0.33
N ALA A 60 2.97 36.96 0.65
CA ALA A 60 2.81 35.52 0.46
C ALA A 60 1.39 35.15 0.01
N LYS A 61 0.37 35.76 0.62
CA LYS A 61 -1.03 35.59 0.21
C LYS A 61 -1.30 36.13 -1.20
N GLU A 62 -0.79 37.31 -1.53
CA GLU A 62 -0.92 37.90 -2.87
C GLU A 62 -0.26 37.01 -3.93
N LEU A 63 0.93 36.48 -3.65
CA LEU A 63 1.62 35.53 -4.52
C LEU A 63 0.80 34.24 -4.69
N ALA A 64 0.35 33.62 -3.59
CA ALA A 64 -0.42 32.38 -3.63
C ALA A 64 -1.73 32.52 -4.42
N GLN A 65 -2.48 33.61 -4.22
CA GLN A 65 -3.70 33.88 -4.99
C GLN A 65 -3.43 34.09 -6.48
N SER A 66 -2.28 34.68 -6.81
CA SER A 66 -1.85 34.88 -8.20
C SER A 66 -1.50 33.55 -8.87
N VAL A 67 -0.83 32.66 -8.14
CA VAL A 67 -0.54 31.29 -8.58
C VAL A 67 -1.82 30.48 -8.76
N GLU A 68 -2.73 30.50 -7.79
CA GLU A 68 -4.01 29.79 -7.87
C GLU A 68 -4.82 30.23 -9.11
N ALA A 69 -4.78 31.52 -9.43
CA ALA A 69 -5.41 32.09 -10.62
C ALA A 69 -4.66 31.79 -11.92
N GLY A 70 -3.40 31.36 -11.87
CA GLY A 70 -2.54 31.19 -13.04
C GLY A 70 -2.15 32.51 -13.71
N ASP A 71 -2.21 33.64 -12.99
CA ASP A 71 -1.93 34.97 -13.54
C ASP A 71 -0.43 35.29 -13.44
N ILE A 72 0.32 34.93 -14.49
CA ILE A 72 1.78 35.13 -14.57
C ILE A 72 2.20 36.57 -14.28
N LYS A 73 1.41 37.56 -14.73
CA LYS A 73 1.73 38.97 -14.50
C LYS A 73 1.61 39.33 -13.02
N ARG A 74 0.56 38.85 -12.33
CA ARG A 74 0.43 39.08 -10.89
C ARG A 74 1.48 38.33 -10.08
N ILE A 75 1.91 37.15 -10.52
CA ILE A 75 3.03 36.43 -9.92
C ILE A 75 4.30 37.29 -10.03
N GLN A 76 4.62 37.80 -11.21
CA GLN A 76 5.73 38.73 -11.45
C GLN A 76 5.66 39.97 -10.54
N ASP A 77 4.49 40.62 -10.49
CA ASP A 77 4.28 41.82 -9.68
C ASP A 77 4.46 41.53 -8.18
N ALA A 78 3.98 40.39 -7.68
CA ALA A 78 4.15 39.97 -6.28
C ALA A 78 5.62 39.71 -5.93
N LEU A 79 6.35 38.98 -6.78
CA LEU A 79 7.79 38.72 -6.58
C LEU A 79 8.61 40.02 -6.65
N ASN A 80 8.32 40.91 -7.60
CA ASN A 80 8.94 42.24 -7.71
C ASN A 80 8.66 43.11 -6.48
N SER A 81 7.52 42.89 -5.81
CA SER A 81 7.15 43.56 -4.56
C SER A 81 7.84 42.95 -3.32
N GLY A 82 8.69 41.93 -3.51
CA GLY A 82 9.46 41.28 -2.44
C GLY A 82 8.74 40.10 -1.80
N ALA A 83 7.73 39.52 -2.46
CA ALA A 83 7.19 38.23 -2.03
C ALA A 83 8.29 37.16 -2.08
N ASP A 84 8.37 36.36 -1.03
CA ASP A 84 9.28 35.22 -0.95
C ASP A 84 8.74 34.10 -1.84
N ILE A 85 9.51 33.69 -2.85
CA ILE A 85 9.10 32.71 -3.86
C ILE A 85 8.80 31.33 -3.26
N ASP A 86 9.34 31.06 -2.07
CA ASP A 86 9.22 29.81 -1.34
C ASP A 86 8.26 29.94 -0.12
N SER A 87 7.51 31.04 -0.03
CA SER A 87 6.66 31.33 1.13
C SER A 87 5.56 30.29 1.33
N LEU A 88 5.42 29.76 2.55
CA LEU A 88 4.30 28.89 2.90
C LEU A 88 3.00 29.69 3.01
N HIS A 89 1.95 29.18 2.39
CA HIS A 89 0.60 29.72 2.42
C HIS A 89 -0.43 28.64 2.76
N LYS A 90 -1.39 28.98 3.63
CA LYS A 90 -2.54 28.12 3.92
C LYS A 90 -3.52 28.17 2.76
N TYR A 91 -3.89 27.01 2.25
CA TYR A 91 -4.84 26.81 1.17
C TYR A 91 -6.03 25.98 1.67
N GLU A 92 -7.24 26.50 1.51
CA GLU A 92 -8.48 25.77 1.81
C GLU A 92 -8.90 24.98 0.57
N GLY A 93 -8.88 23.65 0.68
CA GLY A 93 -9.26 22.75 -0.40
C GLY A 93 -10.72 22.95 -0.81
N LYS A 94 -10.94 23.20 -2.11
CA LYS A 94 -12.30 23.51 -2.63
C LYS A 94 -13.27 22.33 -2.55
N ASN A 95 -12.75 21.11 -2.48
CA ASN A 95 -13.54 19.89 -2.62
C ASN A 95 -13.74 19.13 -1.29
N ASP A 96 -12.81 19.26 -0.36
CA ASP A 96 -12.80 18.54 0.93
C ASP A 96 -12.97 19.49 2.13
N GLY A 97 -12.69 20.78 1.97
CA GLY A 97 -12.71 21.76 3.06
C GLY A 97 -11.53 21.61 4.02
N GLU A 98 -10.51 20.84 3.65
CA GLU A 98 -9.29 20.63 4.45
C GLU A 98 -8.32 21.81 4.27
N GLU A 99 -7.55 22.12 5.31
CA GLU A 99 -6.49 23.13 5.26
C GLU A 99 -5.15 22.48 4.91
N TYR A 100 -4.61 22.83 3.75
CA TYR A 100 -3.27 22.47 3.34
C TYR A 100 -2.32 23.66 3.52
N THR A 101 -1.03 23.40 3.71
CA THR A 101 0.00 24.44 3.66
C THR A 101 0.93 24.14 2.50
N TYR A 102 1.02 25.07 1.54
CA TYR A 102 1.79 24.91 0.32
C TYR A 102 2.77 26.06 0.09
N THR A 103 3.92 25.75 -0.51
CA THR A 103 4.74 26.72 -1.22
C THR A 103 4.02 27.15 -2.51
N PRO A 104 4.43 28.26 -3.16
CA PRO A 104 3.84 28.67 -4.42
C PRO A 104 3.99 27.61 -5.51
N LEU A 105 5.13 26.88 -5.54
CA LEU A 105 5.35 25.80 -6.51
C LEU A 105 4.43 24.60 -6.27
N GLN A 106 4.23 24.19 -5.01
CA GLN A 106 3.28 23.13 -4.66
C GLN A 106 1.83 23.54 -4.98
N LEU A 107 1.46 24.79 -4.73
CA LEU A 107 0.13 25.30 -5.08
C LEU A 107 -0.10 25.30 -6.59
N ALA A 108 0.93 25.64 -7.37
CA ALA A 108 0.88 25.54 -8.83
C ALA A 108 0.63 24.09 -9.29
N ALA A 109 1.33 23.12 -8.70
CA ALA A 109 1.12 21.70 -8.96
C ALA A 109 -0.29 21.25 -8.59
N HIS A 110 -0.75 21.56 -7.36
CA HIS A 110 -2.09 21.19 -6.87
C HIS A 110 -3.21 21.75 -7.76
N CYS A 111 -3.04 22.96 -8.27
CA CYS A 111 -4.05 23.64 -9.10
C CYS A 111 -3.90 23.35 -10.61
N GLY A 112 -2.94 22.50 -11.03
CA GLY A 112 -2.66 22.20 -12.44
C GLY A 112 -2.24 23.44 -13.25
N ARG A 113 -1.47 24.35 -12.64
CA ARG A 113 -1.03 25.62 -13.24
C ARG A 113 0.37 25.46 -13.83
N MET A 114 0.45 24.78 -14.98
CA MET A 114 1.72 24.50 -15.67
C MET A 114 2.58 25.74 -15.90
N ASP A 115 2.04 26.78 -16.56
CA ASP A 115 2.78 28.01 -16.86
C ASP A 115 3.28 28.72 -15.59
N ALA A 116 2.50 28.66 -14.50
CA ALA A 116 2.91 29.26 -13.23
C ALA A 116 4.01 28.45 -12.56
N GLY A 117 3.92 27.11 -12.58
CA GLY A 117 4.96 26.22 -12.06
C GLY A 117 6.27 26.40 -12.81
N GLU A 118 6.22 26.42 -14.15
CA GLU A 118 7.38 26.67 -15.00
C GLU A 118 8.04 28.02 -14.70
N TYR A 119 7.24 29.09 -14.63
CA TYR A 119 7.73 30.42 -14.29
C TYR A 119 8.38 30.47 -12.91
N LEU A 120 7.77 29.86 -11.89
CA LEU A 120 8.32 29.83 -10.53
C LEU A 120 9.67 29.11 -10.49
N LEU A 121 9.79 27.97 -11.19
CA LEU A 121 11.05 27.24 -11.32
C LEU A 121 12.14 28.09 -12.02
N ASP A 122 11.79 28.77 -13.11
CA ASP A 122 12.70 29.67 -13.83
C ASP A 122 13.13 30.88 -12.97
N ALA A 123 12.24 31.34 -12.09
CA ALA A 123 12.50 32.40 -11.12
C ALA A 123 13.27 31.91 -9.88
N GLY A 124 13.62 30.63 -9.79
CA GLY A 124 14.49 30.07 -8.76
C GLY A 124 13.77 29.47 -7.55
N ALA A 125 12.49 29.09 -7.68
CA ALA A 125 11.79 28.34 -6.63
C ALA A 125 12.53 27.02 -6.32
N GLN A 126 12.60 26.65 -5.05
CA GLN A 126 13.27 25.42 -4.64
C GLN A 126 12.43 24.19 -5.00
N VAL A 127 12.89 23.39 -5.97
CA VAL A 127 12.17 22.23 -6.51
C VAL A 127 11.78 21.19 -5.44
N ASP A 128 12.67 20.95 -4.49
CA ASP A 128 12.54 19.93 -3.44
C ASP A 128 12.20 20.52 -2.07
N LEU A 129 11.76 21.79 -2.01
CA LEU A 129 11.32 22.39 -0.76
C LEU A 129 10.06 21.69 -0.28
N ALA A 130 10.11 21.26 0.98
CA ALA A 130 9.05 20.48 1.59
C ALA A 130 8.10 21.37 2.40
N ASN A 131 6.81 21.04 2.38
CA ASN A 131 5.82 21.69 3.24
C ASN A 131 5.90 21.13 4.67
N PRO A 132 5.04 21.58 5.60
CA PRO A 132 5.03 21.01 6.95
C PRO A 132 4.79 19.50 7.00
N GLU A 133 4.19 18.85 6.00
CA GLU A 133 3.99 17.38 5.90
C GLU A 133 5.15 16.65 5.21
N ASP A 134 6.26 17.35 4.99
CA ASP A 134 7.42 16.91 4.23
C ASP A 134 7.11 16.55 2.75
N ASP A 135 5.94 16.92 2.23
CA ASP A 135 5.61 16.77 0.81
C ASP A 135 6.34 17.83 -0.01
N THR A 136 6.83 17.44 -1.18
CA THR A 136 7.43 18.35 -2.19
C THR A 136 6.40 18.66 -3.28
N ALA A 137 6.68 19.63 -4.15
CA ALA A 137 5.86 19.86 -5.34
C ALA A 137 5.70 18.59 -6.20
N PHE A 138 6.71 17.72 -6.19
CA PHE A 138 6.66 16.47 -6.92
C PHE A 138 5.69 15.46 -6.30
N HIS A 139 5.63 15.34 -4.98
CA HIS A 139 4.58 14.54 -4.32
C HIS A 139 3.19 15.02 -4.70
N VAL A 140 2.97 16.34 -4.61
CA VAL A 140 1.68 16.96 -4.92
C VAL A 140 1.27 16.71 -6.37
N ALA A 141 2.19 16.86 -7.34
CA ALA A 141 1.90 16.59 -8.75
C ALA A 141 1.46 15.13 -8.99
N ILE A 142 2.09 14.16 -8.31
CA ILE A 142 1.70 12.75 -8.41
C ILE A 142 0.33 12.50 -7.77
N ASP A 143 0.09 13.05 -6.57
CA ASP A 143 -1.16 12.86 -5.84
C ASP A 143 -2.38 13.40 -6.62
N VAL A 144 -2.23 14.56 -7.26
CA VAL A 144 -3.28 15.15 -8.13
C VAL A 144 -3.28 14.60 -9.55
N LYS A 145 -2.43 13.61 -9.85
CA LYS A 145 -2.33 12.91 -11.15
C LYS A 145 -1.91 13.79 -12.34
N ASP A 146 -1.06 14.79 -12.09
CA ASP A 146 -0.54 15.70 -13.13
C ASP A 146 0.82 15.22 -13.64
N LEU A 147 0.80 14.33 -14.65
CA LEU A 147 2.00 13.78 -15.29
C LEU A 147 2.90 14.85 -15.94
N GLU A 148 2.32 15.91 -16.51
CA GLU A 148 3.12 16.93 -17.20
C GLU A 148 3.84 17.83 -16.19
N MET A 149 3.19 18.19 -15.09
CA MET A 149 3.86 18.87 -13.97
C MET A 149 4.93 17.97 -13.34
N ALA A 150 4.66 16.68 -13.19
CA ALA A 150 5.61 15.70 -12.69
C ALA A 150 6.87 15.63 -13.58
N LYS A 151 6.71 15.55 -14.91
CA LYS A 151 7.83 15.60 -15.87
C LYS A 151 8.63 16.89 -15.74
N LEU A 152 7.96 18.04 -15.72
CA LEU A 152 8.62 19.33 -15.56
C LEU A 152 9.46 19.36 -14.27
N LEU A 153 8.89 18.97 -13.13
CA LEU A 153 9.61 18.95 -11.86
C LEU A 153 10.81 18.01 -11.89
N HIS A 154 10.68 16.83 -12.49
CA HIS A 154 11.79 15.90 -12.67
C HIS A 154 12.91 16.49 -13.54
N GLU A 155 12.57 17.13 -14.66
CA GLU A 155 13.52 17.84 -15.54
C GLU A 155 14.26 18.96 -14.80
N ARG A 156 13.62 19.60 -13.83
CA ARG A 156 14.23 20.61 -12.94
C ARG A 156 14.95 20.00 -11.72
N GLY A 157 15.11 18.68 -11.66
CA GLY A 157 15.92 17.98 -10.67
C GLY A 157 15.19 17.56 -9.39
N ALA A 158 13.85 17.44 -9.43
CA ALA A 158 13.09 16.89 -8.30
C ALA A 158 13.54 15.46 -7.95
N ASN A 159 13.67 15.17 -6.67
CA ASN A 159 14.06 13.85 -6.19
C ASN A 159 12.86 12.92 -6.04
N ALA A 160 12.76 11.94 -6.94
CA ALA A 160 11.69 10.93 -6.98
C ALA A 160 11.65 9.96 -5.77
N ASN A 161 12.67 10.00 -4.91
CA ASN A 161 12.80 9.13 -3.74
C ASN A 161 12.69 9.89 -2.42
N ARG A 162 12.36 11.20 -2.45
CA ARG A 162 12.02 11.94 -1.24
C ARG A 162 10.87 11.25 -0.52
N ARG A 163 10.94 11.26 0.81
CA ARG A 163 9.93 10.69 1.70
C ARG A 163 9.25 11.81 2.43
N ASN A 164 7.92 11.78 2.45
CA ASN A 164 7.13 12.68 3.27
C ASN A 164 7.09 12.23 4.74
N LYS A 165 6.28 12.89 5.56
CA LYS A 165 6.18 12.59 7.00
C LYS A 165 5.74 11.16 7.27
N ASP A 166 4.91 10.55 6.45
CA ASP A 166 4.47 9.16 6.63
C ASP A 166 5.46 8.15 6.03
N GLY A 167 6.56 8.64 5.49
CA GLY A 167 7.61 7.85 4.86
C GLY A 167 7.26 7.44 3.44
N TYR A 168 6.17 7.94 2.86
CA TYR A 168 5.77 7.67 1.48
C TYR A 168 6.64 8.44 0.50
N THR A 169 6.94 7.79 -0.61
CA THR A 169 7.60 8.37 -1.79
C THR A 169 6.57 8.66 -2.88
N PRO A 170 6.91 9.47 -3.91
CA PRO A 170 6.09 9.63 -5.11
C PRO A 170 5.58 8.30 -5.70
N LEU A 171 6.39 7.23 -5.67
CA LEU A 171 5.96 5.92 -6.18
C LEU A 171 4.86 5.27 -5.32
N HIS A 172 4.82 5.51 -4.00
CA HIS A 172 3.70 5.10 -3.16
C HIS A 172 2.41 5.84 -3.56
N PHE A 173 2.48 7.15 -3.79
CA PHE A 173 1.34 7.95 -4.22
C PHE A 173 0.80 7.50 -5.58
N ALA A 174 1.66 7.20 -6.56
CA ALA A 174 1.23 6.68 -7.86
C ALA A 174 0.45 5.35 -7.72
N VAL A 175 0.91 4.45 -6.84
CA VAL A 175 0.19 3.22 -6.51
C VAL A 175 -1.13 3.54 -5.80
N LEU A 176 -1.13 4.39 -4.78
CA LEU A 176 -2.34 4.76 -4.03
C LEU A 176 -3.40 5.43 -4.92
N GLY A 177 -2.97 6.27 -5.84
CA GLY A 177 -3.82 6.91 -6.85
C GLY A 177 -4.27 5.97 -7.97
N ASP A 178 -3.68 4.78 -8.12
CA ASP A 178 -3.93 3.86 -9.25
C ASP A 178 -3.71 4.54 -10.61
N ASP A 179 -2.62 5.31 -10.75
CA ASP A 179 -2.22 5.95 -12.00
C ASP A 179 -1.01 5.25 -12.67
N LEU A 180 -1.31 4.43 -13.68
CA LEU A 180 -0.30 3.62 -14.38
C LEU A 180 0.74 4.47 -15.11
N ASP A 181 0.35 5.58 -15.73
CA ASP A 181 1.26 6.40 -16.51
C ASP A 181 2.29 7.07 -15.59
N LEU A 182 1.86 7.56 -14.43
CA LEU A 182 2.74 8.07 -13.39
C LEU A 182 3.64 6.97 -12.81
N LEU A 183 3.11 5.78 -12.56
CA LEU A 183 3.92 4.64 -12.10
C LEU A 183 5.06 4.35 -13.09
N LEU A 184 4.74 4.24 -14.38
CA LEU A 184 5.71 3.93 -15.42
C LEU A 184 6.75 5.04 -15.58
N PHE A 185 6.32 6.31 -15.56
CA PHE A 185 7.21 7.46 -15.56
C PHE A 185 8.20 7.42 -14.38
N LEU A 186 7.71 7.16 -13.16
CA LEU A 186 8.55 7.10 -11.97
C LEU A 186 9.57 5.95 -12.03
N LEU A 187 9.14 4.77 -12.47
CA LEU A 187 10.01 3.58 -12.53
C LEU A 187 11.04 3.66 -13.66
N ARG A 188 10.65 4.16 -14.84
CA ARG A 188 11.46 4.07 -16.07
C ARG A 188 12.28 5.32 -16.33
N ASP A 189 11.73 6.50 -16.01
CA ASP A 189 12.37 7.78 -16.33
C ASP A 189 13.01 8.40 -15.10
N CYS A 190 12.39 8.26 -13.92
CA CYS A 190 12.89 8.88 -12.69
C CYS A 190 13.82 8.00 -11.83
N ALA A 191 14.00 6.72 -12.20
CA ALA A 191 14.72 5.73 -11.39
C ALA A 191 14.23 5.67 -9.93
N ALA A 192 12.92 5.72 -9.71
CA ALA A 192 12.31 5.61 -8.39
C ALA A 192 12.58 4.21 -7.79
N ASP A 193 12.96 4.18 -6.52
CA ASP A 193 13.23 2.95 -5.77
C ASP A 193 11.92 2.37 -5.22
N ALA A 194 11.50 1.24 -5.80
CA ALA A 194 10.31 0.50 -5.40
C ALA A 194 10.45 -0.26 -4.07
N ASN A 195 11.63 -0.24 -3.43
CA ASN A 195 11.87 -0.92 -2.16
C ASN A 195 11.84 0.02 -0.95
N VAL A 196 11.63 1.32 -1.16
CA VAL A 196 11.50 2.27 -0.05
C VAL A 196 10.27 1.91 0.77
N LYS A 197 10.43 1.86 2.10
CA LYS A 197 9.36 1.55 3.05
C LYS A 197 8.75 2.82 3.64
N SER A 198 7.43 2.83 3.77
CA SER A 198 6.67 3.78 4.59
C SER A 198 7.00 3.60 6.09
N LYS A 199 6.47 4.48 6.94
CA LYS A 199 6.55 4.30 8.40
C LYS A 199 5.81 3.06 8.92
N ARG A 200 4.87 2.53 8.13
CA ARG A 200 4.16 1.27 8.42
C ARG A 200 4.88 0.04 7.83
N GLU A 201 6.11 0.21 7.38
CA GLU A 201 6.93 -0.81 6.72
C GLU A 201 6.40 -1.33 5.37
N GLU A 202 5.46 -0.61 4.77
CA GLU A 202 4.86 -0.95 3.47
C GLU A 202 5.73 -0.40 2.34
N THR A 203 6.04 -1.20 1.32
CA THR A 203 6.60 -0.70 0.04
C THR A 203 5.46 -0.44 -0.96
N PRO A 204 5.69 0.29 -2.07
CA PRO A 204 4.70 0.44 -3.13
C PRO A 204 4.16 -0.90 -3.66
N PHE A 205 5.02 -1.92 -3.69
CA PHE A 205 4.64 -3.28 -4.07
C PHE A 205 3.63 -3.91 -3.08
N MET A 206 3.87 -3.78 -1.77
CA MET A 206 2.95 -4.30 -0.75
C MET A 206 1.60 -3.61 -0.84
N LEU A 207 1.59 -2.29 -1.03
CA LEU A 207 0.36 -1.52 -1.21
C LEU A 207 -0.41 -1.98 -2.46
N ALA A 208 0.27 -2.18 -3.59
CA ALA A 208 -0.40 -2.63 -4.81
C ALA A 208 -1.05 -4.01 -4.64
N GLY A 209 -0.40 -4.93 -3.92
CA GLY A 209 -0.93 -6.25 -3.59
C GLY A 209 -2.13 -6.19 -2.65
N CYS A 210 -1.98 -5.50 -1.51
CA CYS A 210 -3.04 -5.38 -0.49
C CYS A 210 -4.29 -4.64 -0.99
N GLU A 211 -4.13 -3.63 -1.84
CA GLU A 211 -5.24 -2.83 -2.37
C GLU A 211 -5.87 -3.45 -3.64
N GLY A 212 -5.42 -4.63 -4.06
CA GLY A 212 -5.97 -5.30 -5.24
C GLY A 212 -5.61 -4.66 -6.58
N LYS A 213 -4.58 -3.81 -6.63
CA LYS A 213 -4.16 -3.05 -7.83
C LYS A 213 -3.28 -3.89 -8.74
N MET A 214 -3.89 -4.92 -9.33
CA MET A 214 -3.19 -5.99 -10.07
C MET A 214 -2.32 -5.49 -11.23
N THR A 215 -2.74 -4.46 -11.96
CA THR A 215 -1.94 -3.86 -13.03
C THR A 215 -0.68 -3.19 -12.48
N MET A 216 -0.80 -2.47 -11.37
CA MET A 216 0.32 -1.82 -10.70
C MET A 216 1.29 -2.84 -10.12
N LEU A 217 0.75 -3.87 -9.46
CA LEU A 217 1.52 -4.98 -8.90
C LEU A 217 2.36 -5.67 -9.98
N MET A 218 1.78 -5.91 -11.16
CA MET A 218 2.48 -6.50 -12.30
C MET A 218 3.67 -5.66 -12.77
N GLU A 219 3.46 -4.35 -12.97
CA GLU A 219 4.53 -3.47 -13.45
C GLU A 219 5.64 -3.31 -12.41
N LEU A 220 5.30 -3.21 -11.12
CA LEU A 220 6.27 -3.19 -10.03
C LEU A 220 7.09 -4.50 -10.01
N ALA A 221 6.43 -5.65 -10.05
CA ALA A 221 7.07 -6.97 -10.09
C ALA A 221 8.08 -7.10 -11.25
N CYS A 222 7.74 -6.54 -12.42
CA CYS A 222 8.57 -6.65 -13.62
C CYS A 222 9.69 -5.61 -13.71
N SER A 223 9.51 -4.42 -13.16
CA SER A 223 10.42 -3.29 -13.37
C SER A 223 11.69 -3.34 -12.52
N VAL A 224 11.62 -3.90 -11.32
CA VAL A 224 12.73 -3.94 -10.36
C VAL A 224 13.27 -5.35 -10.10
N ASN A 225 12.93 -6.33 -10.95
CA ASN A 225 13.23 -7.76 -10.77
C ASN A 225 12.76 -8.30 -9.39
N CYS A 226 11.72 -7.70 -8.81
CA CYS A 226 11.21 -8.06 -7.49
C CYS A 226 10.09 -9.12 -7.55
N ILE A 227 10.00 -9.89 -8.65
CA ILE A 227 8.90 -10.82 -8.89
C ILE A 227 8.70 -11.86 -7.76
N ASN A 228 9.79 -12.17 -7.06
CA ASN A 228 9.85 -13.10 -5.94
C ASN A 228 10.14 -12.41 -4.60
N GLU A 229 10.20 -11.08 -4.57
CA GLU A 229 10.42 -10.37 -3.31
C GLU A 229 9.14 -10.41 -2.47
N PRO A 230 9.22 -10.91 -1.23
CA PRO A 230 8.06 -10.93 -0.36
C PRO A 230 7.82 -9.60 0.35
N ASP A 231 6.59 -9.38 0.77
CA ASP A 231 6.23 -8.32 1.71
C ASP A 231 6.70 -8.63 3.14
N GLY A 232 6.38 -7.76 4.10
CA GLY A 232 6.73 -7.96 5.51
C GLY A 232 6.09 -9.19 6.16
N GLN A 233 5.03 -9.75 5.56
CA GLN A 233 4.37 -10.99 5.97
C GLN A 233 4.85 -12.20 5.15
N GLY A 234 5.77 -12.00 4.21
CA GLY A 234 6.28 -13.06 3.37
C GLY A 234 5.45 -13.33 2.08
N ARG A 235 4.45 -12.50 1.77
CA ARG A 235 3.56 -12.62 0.60
C ARG A 235 4.24 -12.08 -0.66
N THR A 236 4.22 -12.84 -1.75
CA THR A 236 4.80 -12.46 -3.05
C THR A 236 3.76 -11.87 -4.02
N ALA A 237 4.17 -11.35 -5.18
CA ALA A 237 3.22 -10.92 -6.22
C ALA A 237 2.29 -12.06 -6.65
N LEU A 238 2.83 -13.29 -6.72
CA LEU A 238 2.07 -14.47 -7.09
C LEU A 238 1.03 -14.82 -6.02
N TYR A 239 1.35 -14.62 -4.74
CA TYR A 239 0.36 -14.77 -3.66
C TYR A 239 -0.85 -13.85 -3.88
N TYR A 240 -0.61 -12.55 -4.06
CA TYR A 240 -1.70 -11.58 -4.25
C TYR A 240 -2.49 -11.83 -5.52
N ALA A 241 -1.84 -12.28 -6.59
CA ALA A 241 -2.51 -12.66 -7.83
C ALA A 241 -3.50 -13.82 -7.64
N VAL A 242 -3.15 -14.80 -6.79
CA VAL A 242 -4.03 -15.92 -6.42
C VAL A 242 -5.14 -15.46 -5.48
N GLU A 243 -4.79 -14.66 -4.46
CA GLU A 243 -5.75 -14.11 -3.49
C GLU A 243 -6.88 -13.31 -4.17
N HIS A 244 -6.54 -12.56 -5.21
CA HIS A 244 -7.48 -11.76 -6.00
C HIS A 244 -8.04 -12.51 -7.23
N GLU A 245 -7.83 -13.83 -7.31
CA GLU A 245 -8.35 -14.70 -8.39
C GLU A 245 -7.96 -14.26 -9.81
N SER A 246 -6.82 -13.57 -9.95
CA SER A 246 -6.36 -13.01 -11.22
C SER A 246 -5.58 -14.04 -12.04
N LYS A 247 -6.29 -14.92 -12.74
CA LYS A 247 -5.69 -15.93 -13.66
C LYS A 247 -4.70 -15.31 -14.64
N PHE A 248 -5.03 -14.14 -15.20
CA PHE A 248 -4.15 -13.43 -16.13
C PHE A 248 -2.80 -13.09 -15.49
N LEU A 249 -2.84 -12.56 -14.25
CA LEU A 249 -1.64 -12.17 -13.54
C LEU A 249 -0.84 -13.39 -13.07
N VAL A 250 -1.51 -14.43 -12.57
CA VAL A 250 -0.87 -15.71 -12.23
C VAL A 250 -0.07 -16.23 -13.41
N LYS A 251 -0.69 -16.34 -14.60
CA LYS A 251 -0.01 -16.79 -15.81
C LYS A 251 1.19 -15.90 -16.16
N LYS A 252 1.01 -14.58 -16.12
CA LYS A 252 2.07 -13.63 -16.46
C LYS A 252 3.25 -13.66 -15.51
N LEU A 253 3.01 -13.88 -14.22
CA LEU A 253 4.06 -14.00 -13.21
C LEU A 253 4.82 -15.32 -13.36
N LEU A 254 4.10 -16.44 -13.60
CA LEU A 254 4.73 -17.74 -13.86
C LEU A 254 5.56 -17.74 -15.15
N ASP A 255 5.08 -17.11 -16.23
CA ASP A 255 5.84 -16.90 -17.47
C ASP A 255 7.16 -16.13 -17.25
N ARG A 256 7.28 -15.46 -16.09
CA ARG A 256 8.47 -14.72 -15.65
C ARG A 256 9.20 -15.38 -14.47
N ASN A 257 8.96 -16.67 -14.25
CA ASN A 257 9.62 -17.48 -13.22
C ASN A 257 9.32 -17.01 -11.78
N ALA A 258 8.09 -16.56 -11.52
CA ALA A 258 7.62 -16.41 -10.15
C ALA A 258 7.63 -17.77 -9.43
N THR A 259 8.14 -17.79 -8.20
CA THR A 259 8.28 -19.01 -7.39
C THR A 259 6.96 -19.32 -6.71
N VAL A 260 6.42 -20.51 -6.98
CA VAL A 260 5.10 -20.93 -6.50
C VAL A 260 5.08 -21.20 -5.00
N ASP A 261 6.10 -21.89 -4.47
CA ASP A 261 6.09 -22.35 -3.07
C ASP A 261 6.99 -21.52 -2.16
N GLN A 262 7.26 -20.26 -2.52
CA GLN A 262 8.02 -19.35 -1.69
C GLN A 262 7.19 -18.99 -0.46
N ASN A 263 7.80 -19.18 0.72
CA ASN A 263 7.05 -19.30 1.96
C ASN A 263 6.81 -17.93 2.60
N PRO A 264 5.55 -17.53 2.83
CA PRO A 264 5.29 -16.48 3.78
C PRO A 264 5.69 -16.91 5.18
N HIS A 265 5.90 -15.97 6.09
CA HIS A 265 6.46 -16.23 7.43
C HIS A 265 5.60 -17.15 8.32
N GLU A 266 4.39 -17.54 7.87
CA GLU A 266 3.47 -18.42 8.59
C GLU A 266 2.93 -19.59 7.75
N ILE A 267 2.47 -20.57 8.51
CA ILE A 267 2.04 -21.96 8.23
C ILE A 267 0.97 -22.15 7.12
N ASP A 268 0.40 -21.11 6.49
CA ASP A 268 -0.87 -21.27 5.76
C ASP A 268 -0.97 -20.69 4.34
N THR A 269 0.10 -20.20 3.71
CA THR A 269 -0.14 -19.19 2.66
C THR A 269 0.85 -19.14 1.49
N CYS A 270 1.47 -20.23 1.08
CA CYS A 270 2.08 -20.20 -0.27
C CYS A 270 0.98 -20.15 -1.36
N PRO A 271 1.25 -19.58 -2.55
CA PRO A 271 0.31 -19.53 -3.67
C PRO A 271 -0.45 -20.83 -3.98
N LEU A 272 0.21 -21.99 -4.00
CA LEU A 272 -0.43 -23.27 -4.33
C LEU A 272 -1.45 -23.71 -3.26
N ALA A 273 -1.09 -23.58 -1.98
CA ALA A 273 -1.96 -23.88 -0.86
C ALA A 273 -3.13 -22.90 -0.77
N LEU A 274 -2.88 -21.61 -1.03
CA LEU A 274 -3.93 -20.58 -1.07
C LEU A 274 -4.99 -20.90 -2.12
N ALA A 275 -4.60 -21.36 -3.30
CA ALA A 275 -5.52 -21.71 -4.39
C ALA A 275 -6.51 -22.84 -4.02
N VAL A 276 -6.21 -23.64 -3.00
CA VAL A 276 -7.15 -24.64 -2.46
C VAL A 276 -8.30 -23.95 -1.70
N ARG A 277 -7.97 -22.89 -0.95
CA ARG A 277 -8.86 -22.20 -0.02
C ARG A 277 -9.71 -21.12 -0.69
N THR A 278 -9.22 -20.53 -1.77
CA THR A 278 -10.00 -19.58 -2.58
C THR A 278 -11.23 -20.29 -3.15
N ARG A 279 -12.42 -19.80 -2.80
CA ARG A 279 -13.71 -20.32 -3.25
C ARG A 279 -14.38 -19.27 -4.13
N SER A 280 -14.24 -19.39 -5.44
CA SER A 280 -15.01 -18.56 -6.36
C SER A 280 -16.34 -19.24 -6.69
N VAL A 281 -17.42 -18.46 -6.72
CA VAL A 281 -18.76 -18.96 -7.09
C VAL A 281 -18.96 -18.96 -8.63
N LEU A 282 -17.98 -18.44 -9.39
CA LEU A 282 -18.23 -18.01 -10.79
C LEU A 282 -17.34 -18.64 -11.89
N SER A 283 -16.19 -19.26 -11.65
CA SER A 283 -15.45 -20.02 -12.71
C SER A 283 -14.12 -20.63 -12.25
N ASP A 284 -13.76 -21.80 -12.76
CA ASP A 284 -12.39 -22.32 -13.01
C ASP A 284 -11.30 -22.20 -11.90
N ASP A 285 -11.60 -22.29 -10.60
CA ASP A 285 -10.59 -22.32 -9.52
C ASP A 285 -9.47 -23.36 -9.75
N LEU A 286 -9.85 -24.53 -10.29
CA LEU A 286 -8.92 -25.60 -10.63
C LEU A 286 -7.87 -25.15 -11.65
N GLU A 287 -8.17 -24.17 -12.50
CA GLU A 287 -7.24 -23.69 -13.52
C GLU A 287 -6.11 -22.85 -12.90
N ILE A 288 -6.39 -22.00 -11.92
CA ILE A 288 -5.33 -21.31 -11.16
C ILE A 288 -4.47 -22.35 -10.45
N PHE A 289 -5.07 -23.33 -9.78
CA PHE A 289 -4.35 -24.44 -9.15
C PHE A 289 -3.46 -25.21 -10.15
N ARG A 290 -3.99 -25.53 -11.33
CA ARG A 290 -3.24 -26.20 -12.42
C ARG A 290 -2.10 -25.35 -12.93
N LEU A 291 -2.31 -24.05 -13.13
CA LEU A 291 -1.24 -23.13 -13.55
C LEU A 291 -0.11 -23.12 -12.52
N LEU A 292 -0.43 -23.05 -11.23
CA LEU A 292 0.56 -23.05 -10.15
C LEU A 292 1.33 -24.38 -10.09
N HIS A 293 0.65 -25.53 -10.20
CA HIS A 293 1.33 -26.82 -10.29
C HIS A 293 2.24 -26.90 -11.53
N GLN A 294 1.76 -26.50 -12.71
CA GLN A 294 2.57 -26.45 -13.95
C GLN A 294 3.74 -25.46 -13.84
N GLY A 295 3.58 -24.41 -13.03
CA GLY A 295 4.62 -23.44 -12.68
C GLY A 295 5.65 -23.93 -11.67
N GLY A 296 5.55 -25.19 -11.22
CA GLY A 296 6.52 -25.81 -10.32
C GLY A 296 6.08 -25.92 -8.86
N GLY A 297 4.79 -25.74 -8.55
CA GLY A 297 4.25 -26.01 -7.22
C GLY A 297 4.31 -27.50 -6.86
N ASP A 298 4.80 -27.84 -5.67
CA ASP A 298 5.02 -29.21 -5.24
C ASP A 298 3.80 -29.81 -4.52
N LEU A 299 3.08 -30.72 -5.17
CA LEU A 299 1.89 -31.34 -4.58
C LEU A 299 2.17 -32.16 -3.30
N ASN A 300 3.42 -32.58 -3.06
CA ASN A 300 3.82 -33.41 -1.92
C ASN A 300 4.41 -32.60 -0.75
N LYS A 301 4.67 -31.31 -0.96
CA LYS A 301 5.25 -30.46 0.08
C LYS A 301 4.28 -30.33 1.26
N ALA A 302 4.84 -30.35 2.47
CA ALA A 302 4.13 -29.93 3.67
C ALA A 302 4.07 -28.40 3.68
N TYR A 303 2.86 -27.86 3.57
CA TYR A 303 2.62 -26.42 3.48
C TYR A 303 2.37 -25.79 4.85
N ALA A 304 1.94 -26.62 5.81
CA ALA A 304 1.66 -26.20 7.15
C ALA A 304 2.67 -26.73 8.17
N GLY A 305 2.86 -25.97 9.26
CA GLY A 305 3.68 -26.38 10.41
C GLY A 305 3.13 -27.59 11.15
N ASP A 306 1.90 -28.00 10.84
CA ASP A 306 1.30 -29.28 11.24
C ASP A 306 1.54 -30.39 10.20
N GLY A 307 2.39 -30.19 9.19
CA GLY A 307 2.75 -31.22 8.20
C GLY A 307 1.72 -31.46 7.10
N ARG A 308 0.61 -30.70 7.03
CA ARG A 308 -0.40 -30.91 5.98
C ARG A 308 0.11 -30.62 4.58
N THR A 309 -0.18 -31.52 3.67
CA THR A 309 0.01 -31.38 2.21
C THR A 309 -1.24 -30.83 1.52
N ILE A 310 -1.17 -30.53 0.22
CA ILE A 310 -2.34 -30.09 -0.56
C ILE A 310 -3.52 -31.06 -0.41
N LEU A 311 -3.24 -32.36 -0.38
CA LEU A 311 -4.29 -33.37 -0.28
C LEU A 311 -5.09 -33.24 1.03
N HIS A 312 -4.40 -32.98 2.14
CA HIS A 312 -5.02 -32.73 3.44
C HIS A 312 -5.88 -31.46 3.42
N LEU A 313 -5.35 -30.37 2.87
CA LEU A 313 -6.05 -29.08 2.78
C LEU A 313 -7.30 -29.20 1.90
N ALA A 314 -7.18 -29.84 0.74
CA ALA A 314 -8.28 -30.04 -0.20
C ALA A 314 -9.35 -30.97 0.35
N ALA A 315 -8.98 -32.01 1.10
CA ALA A 315 -9.93 -32.87 1.81
C ALA A 315 -10.70 -32.10 2.90
N ALA A 316 -10.01 -31.30 3.70
CA ALA A 316 -10.63 -30.46 4.75
C ALA A 316 -11.62 -29.44 4.15
N ASP A 317 -11.22 -28.77 3.07
CA ASP A 317 -12.05 -27.78 2.38
C ASP A 317 -13.06 -28.41 1.42
N ASN A 318 -13.11 -29.74 1.29
CA ASN A 318 -14.02 -30.47 0.42
C ASN A 318 -13.90 -30.03 -1.07
N ARG A 319 -12.67 -29.85 -1.55
CA ARG A 319 -12.30 -29.52 -2.93
C ARG A 319 -12.10 -30.78 -3.76
N LEU A 320 -13.21 -31.41 -4.14
CA LEU A 320 -13.22 -32.69 -4.89
C LEU A 320 -12.44 -32.59 -6.21
N ASP A 321 -12.55 -31.45 -6.88
CA ASP A 321 -11.86 -31.10 -8.12
C ASP A 321 -10.33 -31.12 -7.98
N ILE A 322 -9.81 -30.52 -6.90
CA ILE A 322 -8.38 -30.49 -6.60
C ILE A 322 -7.91 -31.87 -6.15
N VAL A 323 -8.65 -32.56 -5.28
CA VAL A 323 -8.29 -33.92 -4.84
C VAL A 323 -8.22 -34.89 -6.03
N GLU A 324 -9.22 -34.87 -6.91
CA GLU A 324 -9.22 -35.68 -8.12
C GLU A 324 -8.00 -35.38 -9.00
N TYR A 325 -7.71 -34.10 -9.23
CA TYR A 325 -6.54 -33.69 -10.02
C TYR A 325 -5.21 -34.15 -9.40
N VAL A 326 -5.04 -33.94 -8.09
CA VAL A 326 -3.81 -34.27 -7.35
C VAL A 326 -3.53 -35.77 -7.37
N LEU A 327 -4.56 -36.61 -7.15
CA LEU A 327 -4.43 -38.07 -7.21
C LEU A 327 -4.13 -38.56 -8.63
N GLN A 328 -4.69 -37.91 -9.66
CA GLN A 328 -4.34 -38.18 -11.06
C GLN A 328 -2.86 -37.86 -11.37
N GLN A 329 -2.20 -36.99 -10.61
CA GLN A 329 -0.75 -36.74 -10.74
C GLN A 329 0.11 -37.79 -10.02
N GLY A 330 -0.50 -38.80 -9.38
CA GLY A 330 0.22 -39.89 -8.71
C GLY A 330 0.69 -39.56 -7.29
N VAL A 331 0.11 -38.55 -6.64
CA VAL A 331 0.35 -38.28 -5.22
C VAL A 331 -0.19 -39.44 -4.39
N ASP A 332 0.59 -39.88 -3.41
CA ASP A 332 0.21 -40.94 -2.48
C ASP A 332 -1.01 -40.50 -1.64
N PRO A 333 -2.16 -41.20 -1.72
CA PRO A 333 -3.37 -40.84 -0.98
C PRO A 333 -3.22 -40.99 0.55
N ASP A 334 -2.21 -41.75 1.00
CA ASP A 334 -1.98 -42.08 2.41
C ASP A 334 -0.85 -41.25 3.05
N GLN A 335 -0.47 -40.13 2.43
CA GLN A 335 0.36 -39.13 3.10
C GLN A 335 -0.27 -38.71 4.44
N LEU A 336 0.58 -38.48 5.42
CA LEU A 336 0.18 -38.19 6.79
C LEU A 336 0.64 -36.80 7.20
N ASP A 337 -0.24 -36.07 7.89
CA ASP A 337 0.13 -34.87 8.62
C ASP A 337 0.86 -35.21 9.94
N SER A 338 1.21 -34.19 10.73
CA SER A 338 1.97 -34.36 11.97
C SER A 338 1.16 -35.03 13.09
N ASP A 339 -0.17 -35.02 12.97
CA ASP A 339 -1.07 -35.77 13.85
C ASP A 339 -1.28 -37.21 13.34
N GLY A 340 -0.62 -37.62 12.25
CA GLY A 340 -0.78 -38.94 11.65
C GLY A 340 -2.12 -39.10 10.92
N ASN A 341 -2.82 -38.00 10.61
CA ASN A 341 -4.06 -38.09 9.83
C ASN A 341 -3.73 -38.15 8.35
N SER A 342 -4.34 -39.08 7.62
CA SER A 342 -4.43 -39.02 6.16
C SER A 342 -5.56 -38.10 5.72
N ALA A 343 -5.57 -37.74 4.43
CA ALA A 343 -6.69 -37.01 3.83
C ALA A 343 -8.04 -37.74 4.02
N LEU A 344 -8.04 -39.08 4.05
CA LEU A 344 -9.24 -39.88 4.32
C LEU A 344 -9.74 -39.70 5.75
N ILE A 345 -8.83 -39.71 6.74
CA ILE A 345 -9.18 -39.44 8.14
C ILE A 345 -9.79 -38.03 8.27
N ILE A 346 -9.20 -37.03 7.62
CA ILE A 346 -9.73 -35.65 7.61
C ILE A 346 -11.14 -35.59 6.99
N ALA A 347 -11.37 -36.28 5.87
CA ALA A 347 -12.67 -36.33 5.21
C ALA A 347 -13.76 -36.98 6.08
N VAL A 348 -13.41 -38.02 6.85
CA VAL A 348 -14.32 -38.66 7.81
C VAL A 348 -14.61 -37.75 9.00
N ILE A 349 -13.58 -37.15 9.61
CA ILE A 349 -13.75 -36.20 10.72
C ILE A 349 -14.67 -35.04 10.32
N SER A 350 -14.58 -34.61 9.06
CA SER A 350 -15.35 -33.49 8.51
C SER A 350 -16.72 -33.87 7.93
N ASP A 351 -17.12 -35.14 8.04
CA ASP A 351 -18.36 -35.71 7.49
C ASP A 351 -18.58 -35.35 6.00
N LYS A 352 -17.63 -35.76 5.15
CA LYS A 352 -17.64 -35.51 3.71
C LYS A 352 -17.74 -36.81 2.90
N PRO A 353 -18.94 -37.44 2.76
CA PRO A 353 -19.10 -38.74 2.10
C PRO A 353 -18.57 -38.77 0.65
N SER A 354 -18.79 -37.70 -0.14
CA SER A 354 -18.29 -37.64 -1.51
C SER A 354 -16.76 -37.62 -1.58
N MET A 355 -16.10 -36.96 -0.62
CA MET A 355 -14.65 -36.92 -0.52
C MET A 355 -14.08 -38.27 -0.08
N VAL A 356 -14.72 -38.90 0.93
CA VAL A 356 -14.38 -40.27 1.36
C VAL A 356 -14.45 -41.23 0.17
N LYS A 357 -15.54 -41.18 -0.60
CA LYS A 357 -15.71 -42.02 -1.78
C LYS A 357 -14.58 -41.80 -2.79
N LEU A 358 -14.29 -40.55 -3.14
CA LEU A 358 -13.23 -40.19 -4.09
C LEU A 358 -11.86 -40.72 -3.64
N LEU A 359 -11.51 -40.54 -2.38
CA LEU A 359 -10.23 -41.01 -1.82
C LEU A 359 -10.14 -42.54 -1.83
N CYS A 360 -11.20 -43.25 -1.42
CA CYS A 360 -11.25 -44.71 -1.48
C CYS A 360 -11.14 -45.26 -2.91
N GLU A 361 -11.81 -44.63 -3.89
CA GLU A 361 -11.71 -45.01 -5.31
C GLU A 361 -10.30 -44.82 -5.88
N ASN A 362 -9.47 -44.01 -5.22
CA ASN A 362 -8.08 -43.75 -5.58
C ASN A 362 -7.08 -44.43 -4.63
N GLY A 363 -7.52 -45.42 -3.83
CA GLY A 363 -6.64 -46.30 -3.07
C GLY A 363 -6.22 -45.83 -1.68
N ALA A 364 -6.92 -44.85 -1.09
CA ALA A 364 -6.70 -44.47 0.30
C ALA A 364 -7.07 -45.61 1.28
N THR A 365 -6.23 -45.85 2.28
CA THR A 365 -6.43 -46.94 3.24
C THR A 365 -7.29 -46.52 4.44
N ALA A 366 -8.33 -47.33 4.72
CA ALA A 366 -9.26 -47.05 5.81
C ALA A 366 -8.71 -47.36 7.22
N HIS A 367 -7.61 -48.11 7.30
CA HIS A 367 -7.08 -48.70 8.53
C HIS A 367 -5.83 -48.01 9.09
N HIS A 368 -5.31 -46.99 8.42
CA HIS A 368 -4.19 -46.22 8.96
C HIS A 368 -4.61 -45.56 10.28
N GLU A 369 -3.81 -45.67 11.33
CA GLU A 369 -4.10 -45.10 12.64
C GLU A 369 -3.30 -43.81 12.85
N ASN A 370 -4.00 -42.74 13.24
CA ASN A 370 -3.34 -41.49 13.65
C ASN A 370 -2.67 -41.61 15.03
N ILE A 371 -2.04 -40.55 15.52
CA ILE A 371 -1.33 -40.55 16.83
C ILE A 371 -2.24 -40.90 18.03
N PHE A 372 -3.56 -40.86 17.84
CA PHE A 372 -4.55 -41.24 18.85
C PHE A 372 -4.97 -42.71 18.77
N GLY A 373 -4.36 -43.51 17.87
CA GLY A 373 -4.71 -44.91 17.65
C GLY A 373 -6.09 -45.09 17.02
N ARG A 374 -6.52 -44.13 16.18
CA ARG A 374 -7.84 -44.18 15.52
C ARG A 374 -7.68 -44.15 14.02
N SER A 375 -8.30 -45.11 13.34
CA SER A 375 -8.42 -45.14 11.89
C SER A 375 -9.63 -44.37 11.38
N ALA A 376 -9.70 -44.18 10.05
CA ALA A 376 -10.85 -43.59 9.39
C ALA A 376 -12.14 -44.39 9.68
N LEU A 377 -12.03 -45.73 9.73
CA LEU A 377 -13.14 -46.60 10.08
C LEU A 377 -13.56 -46.45 11.54
N ASP A 378 -12.62 -46.43 12.48
CA ASP A 378 -12.92 -46.28 13.91
C ASP A 378 -13.65 -44.97 14.19
N ILE A 379 -13.20 -43.87 13.58
CA ILE A 379 -13.83 -42.55 13.73
C ILE A 379 -15.25 -42.56 13.15
N ALA A 380 -15.46 -43.20 12.00
CA ALA A 380 -16.77 -43.29 11.37
C ALA A 380 -17.76 -44.13 12.20
N GLU A 381 -17.30 -45.23 12.79
CA GLU A 381 -18.10 -46.08 13.69
C GLU A 381 -18.44 -45.37 15.00
N GLU A 382 -17.45 -44.73 15.63
CA GLU A 382 -17.62 -43.95 16.87
C GLU A 382 -18.69 -42.85 16.69
N ARG A 383 -18.62 -42.14 15.56
CA ARG A 383 -19.55 -41.06 15.21
C ARG A 383 -20.87 -41.53 14.60
N LYS A 384 -21.01 -42.84 14.35
CA LYS A 384 -22.21 -43.47 13.76
C LYS A 384 -22.52 -42.95 12.34
N TYR A 385 -21.51 -42.66 11.55
CA TYR A 385 -21.66 -42.28 10.15
C TYR A 385 -21.90 -43.52 9.27
N HIS A 386 -23.08 -44.13 9.38
CA HIS A 386 -23.42 -45.41 8.73
C HIS A 386 -23.11 -45.44 7.21
N ASN A 387 -23.35 -44.33 6.50
CA ASN A 387 -23.05 -44.23 5.06
C ASN A 387 -21.54 -44.29 4.79
N ILE A 388 -20.73 -43.58 5.60
CA ILE A 388 -19.27 -43.58 5.50
C ILE A 388 -18.70 -44.95 5.88
N VAL A 389 -19.21 -45.59 6.94
CA VAL A 389 -18.82 -46.96 7.33
C VAL A 389 -19.06 -47.95 6.19
N ALA A 390 -20.20 -47.85 5.49
CA ALA A 390 -20.48 -48.69 4.32
C ALA A 390 -19.48 -48.43 3.18
N MET A 391 -19.14 -47.16 2.90
CA MET A 391 -18.16 -46.79 1.88
C MET A 391 -16.76 -47.30 2.20
N LEU A 392 -16.29 -47.14 3.43
CA LEU A 392 -14.97 -47.59 3.88
C LEU A 392 -14.84 -49.12 3.79
N ASN A 393 -15.86 -49.86 4.21
CA ASN A 393 -15.88 -51.32 4.10
C ASN A 393 -15.91 -51.82 2.64
N GLN A 394 -16.49 -51.05 1.71
CA GLN A 394 -16.47 -51.39 0.28
C GLN A 394 -15.12 -51.07 -0.36
N GLY A 395 -14.51 -49.93 -0.02
CA GLY A 395 -13.20 -49.52 -0.55
C GLY A 395 -12.03 -50.36 -0.03
N ALA A 396 -12.06 -50.77 1.24
CA ALA A 396 -11.02 -51.59 1.88
C ALA A 396 -10.90 -53.02 1.29
N ASN A 397 -11.88 -53.47 0.50
CA ASN A 397 -11.91 -54.82 -0.08
C ASN A 397 -11.41 -54.88 -1.54
N CYS A 398 -10.88 -53.78 -2.10
CA CYS A 398 -10.56 -53.67 -3.53
C CYS A 398 -9.05 -53.63 -3.88
N HIS A 399 -8.14 -53.81 -2.90
CA HIS A 399 -6.69 -53.79 -3.14
C HIS A 399 -5.99 -55.07 -2.67
#